data_AF-A0A933I7K9-F1
#
_entry.id   AF-A0A933I7K9-F1
#
_cell.length_a   1.000
_cell.length_b   1.000
_cell.length_c   1.000
_cell.angle_alpha   90.00
_cell.angle_beta   90.00
_cell.angle_gamma   90.00
#
_symmetry.space_group_name_H-M   'P 1'
#
loop_
_entity.id
_entity.type
_entity.pdbx_description
1 polymer ?
#
loop_
_entity_poly.entity_id
_entity_poly.type
_entity_poly.pdbx_seq_one_letter_code
_entity_poly.pdbx_strand_id
1 'polypeptide(L)'
;MDIIVLGPGATDKKIQRIVRKLEDKGFTANISRGTERTVIGVIGDTSKITDEESSTFESMPGVEKVLRIIQPYKLASRSFKSEDTTIKINGHVIGGRKIQVIAGPCAVENLPTLLKTAKEVKKAGAAFIRGGAYKPRTSPYSFQGLGEEGLRYLAEVKKQTGMP
;
A
#
# COMPACT_ATOMS: atom_id res chain seq x y z
N MET A 1 -7.64 10.51 -10.18
CA MET A 1 -8.30 10.85 -11.46
C MET A 1 -7.50 11.95 -12.12
N ASP A 2 -7.12 11.78 -13.38
CA ASP A 2 -6.32 12.75 -14.15
C ASP A 2 -7.04 13.21 -15.43
N ILE A 3 -7.91 12.36 -15.98
CA ILE A 3 -8.70 12.65 -17.17
C ILE A 3 -10.15 12.22 -16.92
N ILE A 4 -11.10 13.06 -17.33
CA ILE A 4 -12.52 12.74 -17.42
C ILE A 4 -12.90 12.76 -18.90
N VAL A 5 -13.40 11.64 -19.41
CA VAL A 5 -13.91 11.52 -20.77
C VAL A 5 -15.43 11.64 -20.71
N LEU A 6 -15.98 12.57 -21.47
CA LEU A 6 -17.42 12.76 -21.60
C LEU A 6 -17.93 12.11 -22.89
N GLY A 7 -19.13 11.56 -22.83
CA GLY A 7 -19.81 10.98 -24.00
C GLY A 7 -20.11 12.01 -25.11
N PRO A 8 -20.60 11.55 -26.27
CA PRO A 8 -20.88 12.42 -27.41
C PRO A 8 -21.99 13.41 -27.07
N GLY A 9 -21.92 14.64 -27.60
CA GLY A 9 -22.93 15.67 -27.37
C GLY A 9 -22.98 16.22 -25.94
N ALA A 10 -21.87 16.17 -25.21
CA ALA A 10 -21.75 16.78 -23.89
C ALA A 10 -22.02 18.30 -23.97
N THR A 11 -23.13 18.74 -23.36
CA THR A 11 -23.50 20.16 -23.37
C THR A 11 -22.59 20.99 -22.47
N ASP A 12 -22.42 22.27 -22.81
CA ASP A 12 -21.62 23.20 -22.00
C ASP A 12 -22.09 23.25 -20.54
N LYS A 13 -23.40 23.12 -20.29
CA LYS A 13 -23.95 23.05 -18.92
C LYS A 13 -23.41 21.85 -18.13
N LYS A 14 -23.23 20.68 -18.77
CA LYS A 14 -22.67 19.48 -18.13
C LYS A 14 -21.17 19.65 -17.87
N ILE A 15 -20.44 20.18 -18.85
CA ILE A 15 -19.00 20.46 -18.74
C ILE A 15 -18.75 21.43 -17.58
N GLN A 16 -19.46 22.56 -17.54
CA GLN A 16 -19.32 23.57 -16.50
C GLN A 16 -19.65 23.04 -15.10
N ARG A 17 -20.60 22.10 -14.98
CA ARG A 17 -20.89 21.45 -13.70
C ARG A 17 -19.72 20.61 -13.19
N ILE A 18 -19.03 19.90 -14.09
CA ILE A 18 -17.85 19.10 -13.75
C ILE A 18 -16.69 20.03 -13.38
N VAL A 19 -16.45 21.09 -14.16
CA VAL A 19 -15.40 22.08 -13.91
C VAL A 19 -15.56 22.74 -12.55
N ARG A 20 -16.74 23.27 -12.22
CA ARG A 20 -16.98 23.89 -10.90
C ARG A 20 -16.68 22.94 -9.75
N LYS A 21 -17.09 21.67 -9.88
CA LYS A 21 -16.84 20.67 -8.85
C LYS A 21 -15.35 20.33 -8.69
N LEU A 22 -14.56 20.42 -9.76
CA LEU A 22 -13.10 20.30 -9.70
C LEU A 22 -12.49 21.53 -9.01
N GLU A 23 -12.95 22.73 -9.36
CA GLU A 23 -12.49 24.01 -8.78
C GLU A 23 -12.81 24.12 -7.29
N ASP A 24 -14.00 23.70 -6.86
CA ASP A 24 -14.41 23.63 -5.44
C ASP A 24 -13.47 22.74 -4.61
N LYS A 25 -12.78 21.81 -5.26
CA LYS A 25 -11.80 20.89 -4.65
C LYS A 25 -10.35 21.36 -4.84
N GLY A 26 -10.13 22.54 -5.41
CA GLY A 26 -8.81 23.13 -5.63
C GLY A 26 -8.07 22.60 -6.86
N PHE A 27 -8.78 21.97 -7.81
CA PHE A 27 -8.21 21.53 -9.09
C PHE A 27 -8.58 22.49 -10.21
N THR A 28 -7.76 22.54 -11.27
CA THR A 28 -8.08 23.27 -12.49
C THR A 28 -8.44 22.29 -13.60
N ALA A 29 -9.32 22.68 -14.51
CA ALA A 29 -9.72 21.87 -15.66
C ALA A 29 -9.13 22.43 -16.96
N ASN A 30 -8.56 21.55 -17.80
CA ASN A 30 -8.26 21.84 -19.20
C ASN A 30 -9.25 21.07 -20.08
N ILE A 31 -10.04 21.80 -20.87
CA ILE A 31 -11.10 21.23 -21.70
C ILE A 31 -10.59 21.09 -23.13
N SER A 32 -10.54 19.85 -23.62
CA SER A 32 -10.27 19.53 -25.01
C SER A 32 -11.56 19.04 -25.69
N ARG A 33 -12.12 19.86 -26.59
CA ARG A 33 -13.29 19.50 -27.39
C ARG A 33 -12.83 18.83 -28.69
N GLY A 34 -12.93 17.51 -28.74
CA GLY A 34 -12.71 16.74 -29.96
C GLY A 34 -13.97 16.69 -30.84
N THR A 35 -13.81 16.15 -32.05
CA THR A 35 -14.90 15.95 -33.01
C THR A 35 -15.94 14.94 -32.51
N GLU A 36 -15.52 13.91 -31.78
CA GLU A 36 -16.40 12.84 -31.28
C GLU A 36 -16.64 12.87 -29.76
N ARG A 37 -15.68 13.40 -29.00
CA ARG A 37 -15.64 13.33 -27.54
C ARG A 37 -15.05 14.61 -26.95
N THR A 38 -15.54 14.98 -25.76
CA THR A 38 -14.92 16.03 -24.95
C THR A 38 -14.13 15.39 -23.82
N VAL A 39 -12.89 15.85 -23.65
CA VAL A 39 -11.97 15.37 -22.62
C VAL A 39 -11.67 16.53 -21.68
N ILE A 40 -11.78 16.29 -20.37
CA ILE A 40 -11.38 17.23 -19.33
C ILE A 40 -10.13 16.68 -18.65
N GLY A 41 -9.01 17.34 -18.85
CA GLY A 41 -7.79 17.10 -18.08
C GLY A 41 -7.89 17.79 -16.72
N VAL A 42 -7.57 17.05 -15.66
CA VAL A 42 -7.57 17.54 -14.28
C VAL A 42 -6.13 17.94 -13.92
N ILE A 43 -5.93 19.22 -13.65
CA ILE A 43 -4.62 19.81 -13.35
C ILE A 43 -4.53 20.08 -11.85
N GLY A 44 -3.44 19.61 -11.24
CA GLY A 44 -3.16 19.75 -9.81
C GLY A 44 -2.52 18.48 -9.24
N ASP A 45 -2.44 18.37 -7.92
CA ASP A 45 -1.98 17.15 -7.26
C ASP A 45 -3.10 16.10 -7.19
N THR A 46 -3.34 15.43 -8.31
CA THR A 46 -4.39 14.42 -8.51
C THR A 46 -4.22 13.17 -7.65
N SER A 47 -3.07 13.01 -6.99
CA SER A 47 -2.83 11.95 -6.00
C SER A 47 -3.71 12.11 -4.76
N LYS A 48 -4.18 13.34 -4.48
CA LYS A 48 -5.08 13.65 -3.36
C LYS A 48 -6.53 13.28 -3.63
N ILE A 49 -6.92 13.06 -4.89
CA ILE A 49 -8.29 12.68 -5.23
C ILE A 49 -8.49 11.25 -4.76
N THR A 50 -9.48 11.00 -3.91
CA THR A 50 -9.79 9.66 -3.40
C THR A 50 -10.48 8.80 -4.47
N ASP A 51 -10.56 7.49 -4.22
CA ASP A 51 -11.29 6.60 -5.11
C ASP A 51 -12.80 6.89 -5.07
N GLU A 52 -13.35 7.24 -3.90
CA GLU A 52 -14.74 7.69 -3.74
C GLU A 52 -15.03 8.95 -4.57
N GLU A 53 -14.13 9.93 -4.53
CA GLU A 53 -14.26 11.15 -5.33
C GLU A 53 -14.21 10.83 -6.82
N SER A 54 -13.30 9.94 -7.23
CA SER A 54 -13.19 9.49 -8.63
C SER A 54 -14.49 8.82 -9.10
N SER A 55 -15.07 7.92 -8.29
CA SER A 55 -16.39 7.30 -8.56
C SER A 55 -17.53 8.31 -8.58
N THR A 56 -17.43 9.37 -7.78
CA THR A 56 -18.40 10.46 -7.78
C THR A 56 -18.38 11.23 -9.11
N PHE A 57 -17.19 11.46 -9.70
CA PHE A 57 -17.10 12.07 -11.03
C PHE A 57 -17.56 11.13 -12.13
N GLU A 58 -17.22 9.84 -12.03
CA GLU A 58 -17.62 8.82 -13.00
C GLU A 58 -19.14 8.63 -13.09
N SER A 59 -19.85 8.78 -11.97
CA SER A 59 -21.31 8.73 -11.92
C SER A 59 -22.02 10.02 -12.36
N MET A 60 -21.29 11.09 -12.71
CA MET A 60 -21.92 12.34 -13.15
C MET A 60 -22.55 12.19 -14.55
N PRO A 61 -23.75 12.76 -14.79
CA PRO A 61 -24.41 12.67 -16.08
C PRO A 61 -23.55 13.19 -17.24
N GLY A 62 -23.28 12.32 -18.21
CA GLY A 62 -22.49 12.65 -19.41
C GLY A 62 -21.00 12.32 -19.27
N VAL A 63 -20.53 11.87 -18.11
CA VAL A 63 -19.20 11.25 -17.98
C VAL A 63 -19.30 9.81 -18.47
N GLU A 64 -18.42 9.45 -19.40
CA GLU A 64 -18.32 8.11 -19.95
C GLU A 64 -17.27 7.29 -19.19
N LYS A 65 -16.13 7.92 -18.85
CA LYS A 65 -15.06 7.26 -18.13
C LYS A 65 -14.18 8.25 -17.37
N VAL A 66 -13.69 7.82 -16.23
CA VAL A 66 -12.62 8.51 -15.50
C VAL A 66 -11.33 7.71 -15.61
N LEU A 67 -10.25 8.36 -16.02
CA LEU A 67 -8.93 7.74 -16.16
C LEU A 67 -7.96 8.37 -15.16
N ARG A 68 -7.12 7.52 -14.59
CA ARG A 68 -6.01 7.93 -13.73
C ARG A 68 -4.70 7.64 -14.45
N ILE A 69 -3.95 8.68 -14.78
CA ILE A 69 -2.59 8.63 -15.32
C ILE A 69 -1.59 8.43 -14.18
N ILE A 70 -1.71 9.21 -13.10
CA ILE A 70 -0.79 9.15 -11.97
C ILE A 70 -1.32 8.15 -10.95
N GLN A 71 -0.57 7.07 -10.74
CA GLN A 71 -0.92 6.06 -9.74
C GLN A 71 -1.02 6.68 -8.33
N PRO A 72 -2.00 6.27 -7.50
CA PRO A 72 -2.23 6.87 -6.19
C PRO A 72 -1.11 6.58 -5.19
N TYR A 73 -0.25 5.60 -5.50
CA TYR A 73 0.90 5.19 -4.70
C TYR A 73 2.22 5.74 -5.27
N LYS A 74 2.25 7.03 -5.61
CA LYS A 74 3.40 7.72 -6.24
C LYS A 74 4.72 7.41 -5.55
N LEU A 75 4.81 7.53 -4.22
CA LEU A 75 6.07 7.32 -3.50
C LEU A 75 6.60 5.88 -3.55
N ALA A 76 5.72 4.90 -3.78
CA ALA A 76 6.07 3.49 -3.89
C ALA A 76 6.19 3.01 -5.35
N SER A 77 5.91 3.87 -6.35
CA SER A 77 5.88 3.47 -7.75
C SER A 77 7.28 3.51 -8.38
N ARG A 78 7.52 2.60 -9.34
CA ARG A 78 8.74 2.64 -10.15
C ARG A 78 8.80 3.81 -11.13
N SER A 79 7.65 4.38 -11.49
CA SER A 79 7.58 5.59 -12.31
C SER A 79 8.09 6.83 -11.57
N PHE A 80 8.00 6.85 -10.24
CA PHE A 80 8.52 7.93 -9.41
C PHE A 80 9.94 7.64 -8.90
N LYS A 81 10.20 6.39 -8.48
CA LYS A 81 11.53 5.93 -8.07
C LYS A 81 11.92 4.70 -8.88
N SER A 82 12.80 4.87 -9.86
CA SER A 82 13.14 3.79 -10.77
C SER A 82 14.01 2.71 -10.10
N GLU A 83 14.80 3.10 -9.12
CA GLU A 83 15.79 2.27 -8.45
C GLU A 83 15.16 1.38 -7.37
N ASP A 84 15.74 0.20 -7.18
CA ASP A 84 15.33 -0.71 -6.12
C ASP A 84 15.55 -0.09 -4.73
N THR A 85 14.56 -0.25 -3.85
CA THR A 85 14.71 0.07 -2.44
C THR A 85 15.35 -1.11 -1.73
N THR A 86 16.52 -0.89 -1.12
CA THR A 86 17.19 -1.88 -0.29
C THR A 86 17.11 -1.50 1.18
N ILE A 87 16.84 -2.48 2.04
CA ILE A 87 16.71 -2.28 3.49
C ILE A 87 17.80 -3.11 4.18
N LYS A 88 18.67 -2.43 4.93
CA LYS A 88 19.79 -3.05 5.67
C LYS A 88 19.38 -3.29 7.12
N ILE A 89 19.42 -4.54 7.57
CA ILE A 89 19.07 -4.94 8.94
C ILE A 89 20.13 -5.92 9.43
N ASN A 90 20.89 -5.54 10.46
CA ASN A 90 21.88 -6.42 11.11
C ASN A 90 22.78 -7.19 10.12
N GLY A 91 23.28 -6.51 9.08
CA GLY A 91 24.14 -7.12 8.06
C GLY A 91 23.41 -7.84 6.92
N HIS A 92 22.08 -8.00 7.00
CA HIS A 92 21.25 -8.53 5.91
C HIS A 92 20.70 -7.41 5.04
N VAL A 93 20.51 -7.68 3.74
CA VAL A 93 19.94 -6.74 2.77
C VAL A 93 18.67 -7.34 2.17
N ILE A 94 17.53 -6.74 2.46
CA ILE A 94 16.24 -7.05 1.82
C ILE A 94 16.11 -6.16 0.58
N GLY A 95 15.68 -6.74 -0.54
CA GLY A 95 15.61 -6.05 -1.84
C GLY A 95 16.89 -6.12 -2.68
N GLY A 96 17.91 -6.87 -2.23
CA GLY A 96 19.10 -7.19 -3.02
C GLY A 96 18.95 -8.49 -3.81
N ARG A 97 20.06 -8.96 -4.42
CA ARG A 97 20.08 -10.23 -5.19
C ARG A 97 19.90 -11.49 -4.33
N LYS A 98 20.33 -11.44 -3.06
CA LYS A 98 20.18 -12.57 -2.13
C LYS A 98 18.73 -12.64 -1.64
N ILE A 99 18.08 -13.77 -1.87
CA ILE A 99 16.76 -14.06 -1.30
C ILE A 99 16.92 -14.23 0.21
N GLN A 100 16.25 -13.38 0.98
CA GLN A 100 16.21 -13.48 2.44
C GLN A 100 15.01 -14.32 2.87
N VAL A 101 15.23 -15.28 3.77
CA VAL A 101 14.16 -16.10 4.35
C VAL A 101 13.89 -15.62 5.78
N ILE A 102 12.61 -15.34 6.06
CA ILE A 102 12.10 -14.97 7.38
C ILE A 102 11.25 -16.15 7.87
N ALA A 103 11.70 -16.84 8.92
CA ALA A 103 11.07 -18.09 9.38
C ALA A 103 10.78 -18.04 10.89
N GLY A 104 9.86 -18.87 11.35
CA GLY A 104 9.48 -18.95 12.76
C GLY A 104 8.00 -19.24 12.96
N PRO A 105 7.56 -19.43 14.22
CA PRO A 105 6.21 -19.88 14.49
C PRO A 105 5.14 -18.84 14.13
N CYS A 106 3.90 -19.31 14.02
CA CYS A 106 2.75 -18.44 13.81
C CYS A 106 2.52 -17.52 15.02
N ALA A 107 2.64 -18.06 16.23
CA ALA A 107 2.53 -17.34 17.49
C ALA A 107 3.71 -17.68 18.42
N VAL A 108 4.09 -16.74 19.28
CA VAL A 108 5.07 -17.01 20.34
C VAL A 108 4.32 -17.62 21.51
N GLU A 109 4.66 -18.86 21.87
CA GLU A 109 3.98 -19.62 22.93
C GLU A 109 4.83 -19.82 24.18
N ASN A 110 6.15 -19.91 24.03
CA ASN A 110 7.11 -19.94 25.12
C ASN A 110 8.53 -19.72 24.60
N LEU A 111 9.44 -19.33 25.49
CA LEU A 111 10.84 -19.06 25.15
C LEU A 111 11.62 -20.31 24.67
N PRO A 112 11.56 -21.48 25.34
CA PRO A 112 12.34 -22.64 24.91
C PRO A 112 12.05 -23.09 23.48
N THR A 113 10.77 -23.19 23.11
CA THR A 113 10.35 -23.57 21.74
C THR A 113 10.75 -22.51 20.73
N LEU A 114 10.57 -21.22 21.04
CA LEU A 114 10.97 -20.14 20.14
C LEU A 114 12.49 -20.14 19.88
N LEU A 115 13.28 -20.27 20.94
CA LEU A 115 14.74 -20.31 20.85
C LEU A 115 15.23 -21.53 20.07
N LYS A 116 14.65 -22.72 20.31
CA LYS A 116 14.93 -23.93 19.53
C LYS A 116 14.62 -23.70 18.05
N THR A 117 13.45 -23.15 17.75
CA THR A 117 13.03 -22.85 16.37
C THR A 117 14.02 -21.90 15.70
N ALA A 118 14.41 -20.81 16.37
CA ALA A 118 15.38 -19.86 15.85
C ALA A 118 16.72 -20.51 15.49
N LYS A 119 17.25 -21.37 16.37
CA LYS A 119 18.50 -22.10 16.10
C LYS A 119 18.40 -23.00 14.87
N GLU A 120 17.31 -23.76 14.75
CA GLU A 120 17.11 -24.68 13.61
C GLU A 120 16.92 -23.93 12.29
N VAL A 121 16.10 -22.88 12.25
CA VAL A 121 15.89 -22.12 11.01
C VAL A 121 17.13 -21.34 10.61
N LYS A 122 17.92 -20.82 11.58
CA LYS A 122 19.22 -20.20 11.31
C LYS A 122 20.17 -21.20 10.66
N LYS A 123 20.26 -22.41 11.22
CA LYS A 123 21.09 -23.50 10.69
C LYS A 123 20.68 -23.89 9.27
N ALA A 124 19.38 -23.83 8.96
CA ALA A 124 18.84 -24.04 7.62
C ALA A 124 19.05 -22.85 6.65
N GLY A 125 19.63 -21.73 7.11
CA GLY A 125 19.95 -20.57 6.28
C GLY A 125 18.93 -19.43 6.34
N ALA A 126 17.94 -19.47 7.22
CA ALA A 126 17.07 -18.33 7.46
C ALA A 126 17.87 -17.15 8.02
N ALA A 127 17.55 -15.95 7.53
CA ALA A 127 18.21 -14.73 7.94
C ALA A 127 17.53 -14.08 9.16
N PHE A 128 16.22 -14.26 9.29
CA PHE A 128 15.39 -13.58 10.27
C PHE A 128 14.48 -14.56 11.01
N ILE A 129 14.17 -14.22 12.27
CA ILE A 129 13.20 -14.96 13.09
C ILE A 129 11.90 -14.15 13.17
N ARG A 130 10.75 -14.81 12.97
CA ARG A 130 9.42 -14.21 13.17
C ARG A 130 8.61 -14.94 14.23
N GLY A 131 7.69 -14.23 14.88
CA GLY A 131 6.71 -14.81 15.79
C GLY A 131 5.62 -13.81 16.13
N GLY A 132 4.35 -14.22 16.08
CA GLY A 132 3.23 -13.34 16.45
C GLY A 132 3.05 -13.28 17.96
N ALA A 133 3.34 -12.13 18.58
CA ALA A 133 3.11 -11.91 20.01
C ALA A 133 1.65 -11.57 20.34
N TYR A 134 0.94 -10.93 19.40
CA TYR A 134 -0.48 -10.60 19.50
C TYR A 134 -1.24 -11.33 18.40
N LYS A 135 -2.34 -12.00 18.75
CA LYS A 135 -3.18 -12.73 17.80
C LYS A 135 -4.61 -12.17 17.92
N PRO A 136 -5.13 -11.44 16.91
CA PRO A 136 -6.53 -11.06 16.92
C PRO A 136 -7.39 -12.32 16.80
N ARG A 137 -8.18 -12.62 17.83
CA ARG A 137 -9.09 -13.78 17.84
C ARG A 137 -10.52 -13.31 18.04
N THR A 138 -11.42 -13.88 17.26
CA THR A 138 -12.87 -13.65 17.40
C THR A 138 -13.43 -14.31 18.66
N SER A 139 -12.82 -15.42 19.11
CA SER A 139 -13.22 -16.12 20.33
C SER A 139 -12.34 -15.71 21.52
N PRO A 140 -12.93 -15.40 22.69
CA PRO A 140 -12.16 -15.05 23.89
C PRO A 140 -11.39 -16.24 24.47
N TYR A 141 -11.83 -17.47 24.21
CA TYR A 141 -11.19 -18.70 24.71
C TYR A 141 -9.99 -19.15 23.88
N SER A 142 -9.76 -18.51 22.74
CA SER A 142 -8.58 -18.78 21.94
C SER A 142 -7.34 -18.16 22.55
N PHE A 143 -6.18 -18.76 22.30
CA PHE A 143 -4.89 -18.15 22.65
C PHE A 143 -4.74 -16.77 21.97
N GLN A 144 -4.64 -15.72 22.77
CA GLN A 144 -4.56 -14.32 22.30
C GLN A 144 -3.13 -13.90 21.93
N GLY A 145 -2.15 -14.79 22.13
CA GLY A 145 -0.73 -14.42 22.14
C GLY A 145 -0.26 -14.01 23.54
N LEU A 146 1.05 -14.03 23.77
CA LEU A 146 1.66 -13.64 25.04
C LEU A 146 1.80 -12.10 25.20
N GLY A 147 1.42 -11.32 24.19
CA GLY A 147 1.55 -9.87 24.19
C GLY A 147 2.99 -9.42 24.44
N GLU A 148 3.19 -8.56 25.43
CA GLU A 148 4.52 -8.01 25.73
C GLU A 148 5.53 -9.10 26.11
N GLU A 149 5.11 -10.15 26.83
CA GLU A 149 5.99 -11.25 27.19
C GLU A 149 6.53 -11.97 25.94
N GLY A 150 5.67 -12.16 24.92
CA GLY A 150 6.08 -12.72 23.63
C GLY A 150 7.12 -11.84 22.91
N LEU A 151 7.00 -10.52 23.03
CA LEU A 151 8.00 -9.57 22.51
C LEU A 151 9.32 -9.66 23.27
N ARG A 152 9.28 -9.79 24.61
CA ARG A 152 10.48 -10.01 25.44
C ARG A 152 11.20 -11.31 25.06
N TYR A 153 10.45 -12.39 24.77
CA TYR A 153 11.03 -13.64 24.28
C TYR A 153 11.69 -13.49 22.91
N LEU A 154 11.09 -12.75 21.96
CA LEU A 154 11.71 -12.45 20.67
C LEU A 154 13.02 -11.65 20.84
N ALA A 155 13.03 -10.67 21.75
CA ALA A 155 14.22 -9.89 22.06
C ALA A 155 15.35 -10.76 22.66
N GLU A 156 15.00 -11.67 23.57
CA GLU A 156 15.97 -12.61 24.16
C GLU A 156 16.51 -13.59 23.11
N VAL A 157 15.66 -14.10 22.21
CA VAL A 157 16.10 -14.95 21.10
C VAL A 157 17.03 -14.20 20.16
N LYS A 158 16.74 -12.94 19.83
CA LYS A 158 17.65 -12.09 19.06
C LYS A 158 19.00 -11.94 19.77
N LYS A 159 19.01 -11.69 21.08
CA LYS A 159 20.24 -11.57 21.87
C LYS A 159 21.08 -12.85 21.83
N GLN A 160 20.45 -14.02 21.94
CA GLN A 160 21.17 -15.30 21.96
C GLN A 160 21.60 -15.81 20.59
N THR A 161 20.83 -15.51 19.54
CA THR A 161 21.07 -16.09 18.20
C THR A 161 21.63 -15.08 17.21
N GLY A 162 21.54 -13.78 17.49
CA GLY A 162 21.85 -12.70 16.55
C GLY A 162 20.84 -12.56 15.41
N MET A 163 19.79 -13.39 15.36
CA MET A 163 18.77 -13.29 14.33
C MET A 163 17.91 -12.05 14.57
N PRO A 164 17.75 -11.17 13.56
CA PRO A 164 16.93 -9.97 13.68
C PRO A 164 15.44 -10.29 13.63
#